data_AF-A0ABD5QB18-F1
#
_entry.id   AF-A0ABD5QB18-F1
#
_cell.length_a   1.000
_cell.length_b   1.000
_cell.length_c   1.000
_cell.angle_alpha   90.00
_cell.angle_beta   90.00
_cell.angle_gamma   90.00
#
_symmetry.space_group_name_H-M   'P 1'
#
loop_
_entity.id
_entity.type
_entity.pdbx_description
1 polymer ?
#
loop_
_entity_poly.entity_id
_entity_poly.type
_entity_poly.pdbx_seq_one_letter_code
_entity_poly.pdbx_strand_id
1 'polypeptide(L)'
;MAQDRFRVRASGDYTQSRSTRFVGATGKLAVLLVVLLQIPVVTAHGEAESTALSQSHGLAAIFVGLALVGGAVALKRTERITPTTALYAAFAGLAVVTIGAMVFDGLAPDASYSASTMPIPRSWYPPMALLTGVGIAVVSFVVGWLKWPGRPRYTSLGILIGLWVAYPTLIPGPASTTNPLGYVIVLATPVLLGYIVWKDAQDGIRVALHDATARRFGIGVGFLLAMYFSALSGYLTFFPSEGSPHHTIVSIETVQYQLVQWPTLEVFLPQVPFFVAVSIGSVVLVGSLSTLVGLNAALIAYQWRSERVAIAGTTEGTAGTSAIVGSCACGCCGPIVAQVVVLVAGPSIAAPLYWVFVDSKSPFTMLFLVASIGLFTGGLVYATKQASDFGAPVTSSPAAVNDG
;
A
#
# COMPACT_ATOMS: atom_id res chain seq x y z
N MET A 1 -15.23 69.04 -27.08
CA MET A 1 -13.76 68.84 -27.10
C MET A 1 -13.48 67.60 -26.28
N ALA A 2 -13.41 66.45 -26.96
CA ALA A 2 -12.18 65.71 -27.30
C ALA A 2 -11.80 64.73 -26.16
N GLN A 3 -12.25 63.47 -26.21
CA GLN A 3 -11.58 62.32 -26.86
C GLN A 3 -10.40 61.77 -26.06
N ASP A 4 -10.54 60.58 -25.45
CA ASP A 4 -9.81 59.36 -25.84
C ASP A 4 -10.16 58.19 -24.89
N ARG A 5 -10.87 57.15 -25.36
CA ARG A 5 -10.34 55.93 -26.01
C ARG A 5 -9.45 55.07 -25.11
N PHE A 6 -10.08 54.19 -24.32
CA PHE A 6 -9.49 52.88 -24.02
C PHE A 6 -10.41 51.77 -24.52
N ARG A 7 -10.13 51.33 -25.74
CA ARG A 7 -10.51 50.03 -26.29
C ARG A 7 -9.77 48.96 -25.49
N VAL A 8 -10.50 48.13 -24.74
CA VAL A 8 -9.99 46.79 -24.40
C VAL A 8 -10.51 45.82 -25.45
N ARG A 9 -9.53 45.18 -26.07
CA ARG A 9 -9.58 44.33 -27.25
C ARG A 9 -10.20 42.98 -26.87
N ALA A 10 -11.22 42.56 -27.61
CA ALA A 10 -11.63 41.16 -27.64
C ALA A 10 -10.49 40.30 -28.22
N SER A 11 -10.04 39.31 -27.46
CA SER A 11 -9.34 38.11 -27.94
C SER A 11 -10.19 36.92 -27.48
N GLY A 12 -10.84 36.13 -28.32
CA GLY A 12 -10.42 35.68 -29.64
C GLY A 12 -9.61 34.39 -29.48
N ASP A 13 -10.32 33.27 -29.39
CA ASP A 13 -9.95 31.93 -29.88
C ASP A 13 -8.54 31.38 -29.60
N TYR A 14 -8.30 30.91 -28.37
CA TYR A 14 -7.14 30.03 -28.08
C TYR A 14 -7.49 28.69 -27.40
N THR A 15 -8.76 28.41 -27.12
CA THR A 15 -9.16 27.21 -26.36
C THR A 15 -9.62 26.03 -27.23
N GLN A 16 -9.86 26.23 -28.54
CA GLN A 16 -10.49 25.19 -29.37
C GLN A 16 -9.51 24.25 -30.10
N SER A 17 -8.22 24.59 -30.18
CA SER A 17 -7.21 23.81 -30.94
C SER A 17 -6.47 22.73 -30.13
N ARG A 18 -6.55 22.75 -28.79
CA ARG A 18 -5.80 21.80 -27.93
C ARG A 18 -6.57 20.54 -27.54
N SER A 19 -7.89 20.50 -27.63
CA SER A 19 -8.67 19.31 -27.25
C SER A 19 -8.53 18.16 -28.26
N THR A 20 -8.29 18.47 -29.54
CA THR A 20 -8.20 17.47 -30.63
C THR A 20 -6.92 16.63 -30.56
N ARG A 21 -5.80 17.19 -30.07
CA ARG A 21 -4.56 16.41 -29.86
C ARG A 21 -4.64 15.46 -28.66
N PHE A 22 -5.48 15.78 -27.67
CA PHE A 22 -5.61 14.98 -26.45
C PHE A 22 -6.55 13.78 -26.63
N VAL A 23 -7.63 13.93 -27.42
CA VAL A 23 -8.45 12.80 -27.91
C VAL A 23 -7.59 11.80 -28.70
N GLY A 24 -6.57 12.30 -29.41
CA GLY A 24 -5.58 11.45 -30.08
C GLY A 24 -4.67 10.67 -29.12
N ALA A 25 -4.36 11.19 -27.93
CA ALA A 25 -3.50 10.51 -26.96
C ALA A 25 -4.28 9.46 -26.14
N THR A 26 -5.50 9.77 -25.71
CA THR A 26 -6.42 8.79 -25.09
C THR A 26 -6.86 7.74 -26.10
N GLY A 27 -7.07 8.13 -27.37
CA GLY A 27 -7.32 7.20 -28.48
C GLY A 27 -6.14 6.27 -28.73
N LYS A 28 -4.90 6.78 -28.72
CA LYS A 28 -3.68 5.95 -28.83
C LYS A 28 -3.48 5.02 -27.63
N LEU A 29 -3.84 5.44 -26.42
CA LEU A 29 -3.75 4.61 -25.23
C LEU A 29 -4.87 3.56 -25.18
N ALA A 30 -6.07 3.89 -25.63
CA ALA A 30 -7.16 2.93 -25.82
C ALA A 30 -6.84 1.94 -26.95
N VAL A 31 -6.22 2.40 -28.05
CA VAL A 31 -5.73 1.53 -29.13
C VAL A 31 -4.58 0.65 -28.62
N LEU A 32 -3.65 1.17 -27.82
CA LEU A 32 -2.61 0.35 -27.18
C LEU A 32 -3.23 -0.68 -26.22
N LEU A 33 -4.26 -0.31 -25.46
CA LEU A 33 -4.98 -1.21 -24.55
C LEU A 33 -5.77 -2.26 -25.33
N VAL A 34 -6.40 -1.89 -26.45
CA VAL A 34 -7.08 -2.81 -27.37
C VAL A 34 -6.06 -3.71 -28.05
N VAL A 35 -4.89 -3.23 -28.46
CA VAL A 35 -3.80 -4.04 -29.01
C VAL A 35 -3.22 -4.99 -27.96
N LEU A 36 -3.10 -4.56 -26.70
CA LEU A 36 -2.74 -5.42 -25.56
C LEU A 36 -3.84 -6.46 -25.23
N LEU A 37 -5.11 -6.12 -25.44
CA LEU A 37 -6.26 -7.04 -25.34
C LEU A 37 -6.42 -7.94 -26.59
N GLN A 38 -5.77 -7.59 -27.70
CA GLN A 38 -5.68 -8.39 -28.93
C GLN A 38 -4.44 -9.30 -28.94
N ILE A 39 -3.65 -9.32 -27.86
CA ILE A 39 -2.77 -10.46 -27.58
C ILE A 39 -3.71 -11.66 -27.46
N PRO A 40 -3.56 -12.68 -28.33
CA PRO A 40 -4.51 -13.78 -28.37
C PRO A 40 -4.59 -14.40 -26.99
N VAL A 41 -5.80 -14.44 -26.43
CA VAL A 41 -6.14 -15.33 -25.34
C VAL A 41 -5.77 -16.72 -25.85
N VAL A 42 -4.70 -17.26 -25.30
CA VAL A 42 -4.11 -18.51 -25.75
C VAL A 42 -5.21 -19.56 -25.78
N THR A 43 -5.44 -20.03 -27.00
CA THR A 43 -6.24 -21.16 -27.35
C THR A 43 -5.92 -22.32 -26.43
N ALA A 44 -6.92 -22.76 -25.68
CA ALA A 44 -6.95 -24.09 -25.09
C ALA A 44 -6.80 -25.11 -26.23
N HIS A 45 -5.61 -25.70 -26.34
CA HIS A 45 -5.27 -27.02 -26.89
C HIS A 45 -3.84 -26.98 -27.46
N GLY A 46 -2.97 -27.83 -26.95
CA GLY A 46 -1.64 -28.07 -27.51
C GLY A 46 -0.57 -28.17 -26.43
N GLU A 47 -0.12 -29.39 -26.21
CA GLU A 47 0.92 -29.81 -25.28
C GLU A 47 2.23 -29.02 -25.37
N ALA A 48 2.81 -28.77 -24.20
CA ALA A 48 4.23 -28.59 -23.90
C ALA A 48 5.01 -27.38 -24.46
N GLU A 49 5.64 -26.68 -23.50
CA GLU A 49 6.79 -25.77 -23.58
C GLU A 49 6.57 -24.27 -23.90
N SER A 50 6.94 -23.47 -22.89
CA SER A 50 7.00 -22.01 -22.82
C SER A 50 5.67 -21.26 -22.62
N THR A 51 5.37 -20.92 -21.36
CA THR A 51 4.67 -19.67 -21.08
C THR A 51 5.41 -18.54 -21.78
N ALA A 52 4.82 -17.89 -22.78
CA ALA A 52 5.41 -16.75 -23.49
C ALA A 52 5.73 -15.54 -22.57
N LEU A 53 5.29 -15.59 -21.31
CA LEU A 53 5.62 -14.65 -20.26
C LEU A 53 6.93 -15.05 -19.58
N SER A 54 7.83 -14.07 -19.48
CA SER A 54 9.09 -14.15 -18.72
C SER A 54 9.17 -13.02 -17.70
N GLN A 55 10.07 -13.15 -16.72
CA GLN A 55 10.28 -12.13 -15.68
C GLN A 55 10.58 -10.73 -16.25
N SER A 56 11.22 -10.63 -17.42
CA SER A 56 11.48 -9.34 -18.08
C SER A 56 10.20 -8.62 -18.51
N HIS A 57 9.13 -9.35 -18.81
CA HIS A 57 7.82 -8.76 -19.12
C HIS A 57 7.20 -8.12 -17.86
N GLY A 58 7.31 -8.78 -16.70
CA GLY A 58 6.90 -8.20 -15.42
C GLY A 58 7.67 -6.92 -15.10
N LEU A 59 9.00 -6.95 -15.27
CA LEU A 59 9.85 -5.78 -15.08
C LEU A 59 9.51 -4.63 -16.05
N ALA A 60 9.29 -4.94 -17.34
CA ALA A 60 8.89 -3.96 -18.34
C ALA A 60 7.53 -3.32 -17.97
N ALA A 61 6.56 -4.11 -17.54
CA ALA A 61 5.28 -3.61 -17.05
C ALA A 61 5.45 -2.67 -15.84
N ILE A 62 6.31 -3.01 -14.87
CA ILE A 62 6.63 -2.11 -13.75
C ILE A 62 7.15 -0.76 -14.26
N PHE A 63 8.13 -0.76 -15.17
CA PHE A 63 8.69 0.48 -15.70
C PHE A 63 7.64 1.30 -16.49
N VAL A 64 6.81 0.65 -17.29
CA VAL A 64 5.70 1.32 -18.01
C VAL A 64 4.71 1.93 -17.02
N GLY A 65 4.32 1.19 -15.98
CA GLY A 65 3.42 1.68 -14.94
C GLY A 65 4.00 2.87 -14.18
N LEU A 66 5.28 2.82 -13.80
CA LEU A 66 5.99 3.93 -13.16
C LEU A 66 6.08 5.15 -14.08
N ALA A 67 6.34 4.96 -15.38
CA ALA A 67 6.36 6.03 -16.36
C ALA A 67 4.98 6.68 -16.54
N LEU A 68 3.89 5.89 -16.48
CA LEU A 68 2.51 6.41 -16.51
C LEU A 68 2.21 7.25 -15.27
N VAL A 69 2.57 6.78 -14.08
CA VAL A 69 2.39 7.55 -12.83
C VAL A 69 3.22 8.83 -12.86
N GLY A 70 4.53 8.73 -13.16
CA GLY A 70 5.43 9.87 -13.22
C GLY A 70 5.02 10.88 -14.30
N GLY A 71 4.59 10.39 -15.47
CA GLY A 71 4.05 11.21 -16.56
C GLY A 71 2.77 11.93 -16.16
N ALA A 72 1.83 11.24 -15.50
CA ALA A 72 0.60 11.86 -14.99
C ALA A 72 0.91 12.97 -13.97
N VAL A 73 1.84 12.72 -13.03
CA VAL A 73 2.29 13.73 -12.06
C VAL A 73 2.94 14.92 -12.76
N ALA A 74 3.86 14.69 -13.70
CA ALA A 74 4.57 15.75 -14.42
C ALA A 74 3.61 16.59 -15.29
N LEU A 75 2.68 15.95 -16.00
CA LEU A 75 1.67 16.62 -16.80
C LEU A 75 0.70 17.44 -15.93
N LYS A 76 0.34 16.92 -14.75
CA LYS A 76 -0.47 17.68 -13.78
C LYS A 76 0.29 18.87 -13.22
N ARG A 77 1.58 18.71 -12.87
CA ARG A 77 2.43 19.81 -12.36
C ARG A 77 2.69 20.90 -13.40
N THR A 78 2.65 20.55 -14.68
CA THR A 78 2.78 21.51 -15.80
C THR A 78 1.43 22.04 -16.28
N GLU A 79 0.34 21.79 -15.54
CA GLU A 79 -1.03 22.21 -15.84
C GLU A 79 -1.53 21.78 -17.23
N ARG A 80 -0.93 20.72 -17.79
CA ARG A 80 -1.27 20.21 -19.13
C ARG A 80 -2.49 19.30 -19.12
N ILE A 81 -2.85 18.75 -17.96
CA ILE A 81 -4.00 17.85 -17.79
C ILE A 81 -4.79 18.23 -16.55
N THR A 82 -6.08 17.90 -16.54
CA THR A 82 -6.93 18.11 -15.38
C THR A 82 -6.55 17.16 -14.24
N PRO A 83 -6.75 17.54 -12.97
CA PRO A 83 -6.47 16.67 -11.82
C PRO A 83 -7.21 15.33 -11.86
N THR A 84 -8.43 15.30 -12.41
CA THR A 84 -9.21 14.06 -12.59
C THR A 84 -8.53 13.11 -13.57
N THR A 85 -8.08 13.63 -14.72
CA THR A 85 -7.36 12.83 -15.72
C THR A 85 -6.03 12.33 -15.16
N ALA A 86 -5.33 13.16 -14.38
CA ALA A 86 -4.09 12.77 -13.71
C ALA A 86 -4.31 11.61 -12.73
N LEU A 87 -5.41 11.63 -11.95
CA LEU A 87 -5.75 10.56 -11.02
C LEU A 87 -6.09 9.24 -11.73
N TYR A 88 -6.87 9.28 -12.82
CA TYR A 88 -7.15 8.07 -13.59
C TYR A 88 -5.89 7.51 -14.27
N ALA A 89 -5.03 8.37 -14.79
CA ALA A 89 -3.76 7.96 -15.37
C ALA A 89 -2.80 7.37 -14.32
N ALA A 90 -2.72 7.98 -13.13
CA ALA A 90 -1.95 7.45 -12.01
C ALA A 90 -2.51 6.10 -11.53
N PHE A 91 -3.83 5.97 -11.43
CA PHE A 91 -4.48 4.70 -11.08
C PHE A 91 -4.19 3.60 -12.10
N ALA A 92 -4.31 3.91 -13.40
CA ALA A 92 -3.96 2.97 -14.47
C ALA A 92 -2.48 2.56 -14.39
N GLY A 93 -1.58 3.52 -14.16
CA GLY A 93 -0.16 3.23 -13.93
C GLY A 93 0.08 2.32 -12.73
N LEU A 94 -0.57 2.59 -11.59
CA LEU A 94 -0.50 1.73 -10.40
C LEU A 94 -1.02 0.32 -10.68
N ALA A 95 -2.14 0.16 -11.39
CA ALA A 95 -2.66 -1.15 -11.76
C ALA A 95 -1.65 -1.94 -12.63
N VAL A 96 -1.01 -1.27 -13.59
CA VAL A 96 0.04 -1.87 -14.43
C VAL A 96 1.27 -2.26 -13.59
N VAL A 97 1.70 -1.41 -12.65
CA VAL A 97 2.78 -1.76 -11.71
C VAL A 97 2.42 -3.00 -10.88
N THR A 98 1.21 -3.03 -10.32
CA THR A 98 0.74 -4.16 -9.52
C THR A 98 0.74 -5.47 -10.30
N ILE A 99 0.20 -5.46 -11.52
CA ILE A 99 0.21 -6.64 -12.40
C ILE A 99 1.64 -7.03 -12.78
N GLY A 100 2.47 -6.05 -13.14
CA GLY A 100 3.88 -6.29 -13.47
C GLY A 100 4.66 -6.91 -12.32
N ALA A 101 4.41 -6.47 -11.09
CA ALA A 101 5.02 -7.03 -9.89
C ALA A 101 4.53 -8.45 -9.58
N MET A 102 3.25 -8.76 -9.77
CA MET A 102 2.72 -10.12 -9.65
C MET A 102 3.35 -11.07 -10.67
N VAL A 103 3.50 -10.64 -11.92
CA VAL A 103 4.14 -11.42 -12.98
C VAL A 103 5.64 -11.59 -12.70
N PHE A 104 6.31 -10.53 -12.25
CA PHE A 104 7.73 -10.56 -11.94
C PHE A 104 8.04 -11.54 -10.80
N ASP A 105 7.26 -11.50 -9.72
CA ASP A 105 7.44 -12.35 -8.55
C ASP A 105 6.98 -13.79 -8.83
N GLY A 106 5.82 -13.99 -9.47
CA GLY A 106 5.30 -15.31 -9.78
C GLY A 106 6.11 -16.11 -10.81
N LEU A 107 6.96 -15.44 -11.60
CA LEU A 107 7.92 -16.07 -12.52
C LEU A 107 9.35 -16.07 -11.98
N ALA A 108 9.59 -15.46 -10.81
CA ALA A 108 10.91 -15.48 -10.21
C ALA A 108 11.21 -16.91 -9.71
N PRO A 109 12.43 -17.42 -9.92
CA PRO A 109 12.81 -18.69 -9.34
C PRO A 109 12.79 -18.59 -7.81
N ASP A 110 12.29 -19.64 -7.15
CA ASP A 110 12.31 -19.74 -5.69
C ASP A 110 13.75 -19.63 -5.19
N ALA A 111 14.08 -18.48 -4.60
CA ALA A 111 15.42 -18.23 -4.05
C ALA A 111 15.57 -18.97 -2.72
N SER A 112 15.90 -20.26 -2.76
CA SER A 112 16.22 -21.03 -1.57
C SER A 112 17.65 -20.74 -1.12
N TYR A 113 17.84 -19.76 -0.23
CA TYR A 113 19.12 -19.55 0.43
C TYR A 113 19.29 -20.54 1.58
N SER A 114 20.50 -21.10 1.74
CA SER A 114 20.84 -21.95 2.88
C SER A 114 20.69 -21.19 4.20
N ALA A 115 20.26 -21.86 5.27
CA ALA A 115 20.23 -21.27 6.61
C ALA A 115 21.62 -20.82 7.11
N SER A 116 22.71 -21.33 6.52
CA SER A 116 24.08 -20.90 6.81
C SER A 116 24.39 -19.47 6.38
N THR A 117 23.55 -18.83 5.56
CA THR A 117 23.71 -17.43 5.14
C THR A 117 22.94 -16.44 6.01
N MET A 118 22.32 -16.89 7.11
CA MET A 118 21.64 -16.02 8.05
C MET A 118 22.64 -15.04 8.69
N PRO A 119 22.39 -13.72 8.62
CA PRO A 119 23.31 -12.72 9.17
C PRO A 119 23.30 -12.71 10.71
N ILE A 120 22.18 -13.12 11.32
CA ILE A 120 21.97 -13.11 12.76
C ILE A 120 21.50 -14.50 13.19
N PRO A 121 22.19 -15.16 14.14
CA PRO A 121 21.74 -16.44 14.68
C PRO A 121 20.36 -16.32 15.34
N ARG A 122 19.46 -17.30 15.11
CA ARG A 122 18.10 -17.31 15.68
C ARG A 122 18.04 -17.23 17.21
N SER A 123 19.11 -17.60 17.92
CA SER A 123 19.21 -17.44 19.37
C SER A 123 19.14 -15.98 19.83
N TRP A 124 19.48 -15.03 18.96
CA TRP A 124 19.37 -13.58 19.22
C TRP A 124 17.97 -13.02 18.93
N TYR A 125 17.11 -13.73 18.22
CA TYR A 125 15.77 -13.22 17.88
C TYR A 125 14.89 -13.02 19.12
N PRO A 126 14.82 -13.96 20.09
CA PRO A 126 14.03 -13.75 21.29
C PRO A 126 14.44 -12.52 22.13
N PRO A 127 15.72 -12.34 22.51
CA PRO A 127 16.09 -11.17 23.30
C PRO A 127 15.89 -9.86 22.52
N MET A 128 16.17 -9.84 21.20
CA MET A 128 15.92 -8.66 20.38
C MET A 128 14.42 -8.32 20.30
N ALA A 129 13.56 -9.30 19.99
CA ALA A 129 12.12 -9.09 19.92
C ALA A 129 11.53 -8.62 21.26
N LEU A 130 12.01 -9.18 22.38
CA LEU A 130 11.60 -8.75 23.72
C LEU A 130 12.04 -7.31 24.02
N LEU A 131 13.32 -6.98 23.82
CA LEU A 131 13.86 -5.64 24.03
C LEU A 131 13.15 -4.60 23.17
N THR A 132 12.90 -4.95 21.91
CA THR A 132 12.20 -4.09 20.98
C THR A 132 10.73 -3.90 21.36
N GLY A 133 10.00 -4.98 21.66
CA GLY A 133 8.59 -4.90 22.05
C GLY A 133 8.38 -4.10 23.34
N VAL A 134 9.21 -4.37 24.36
CA VAL A 134 9.21 -3.59 25.62
C VAL A 134 9.60 -2.13 25.36
N GLY A 135 10.63 -1.90 24.55
CA GLY A 135 11.06 -0.55 24.17
C GLY A 135 9.95 0.25 23.50
N ILE A 136 9.24 -0.35 22.53
CA ILE A 136 8.10 0.29 21.86
C ILE A 136 7.00 0.62 22.87
N ALA A 137 6.65 -0.32 23.76
CA ALA A 137 5.61 -0.10 24.75
C ALA A 137 5.98 1.04 25.72
N VAL A 138 7.21 1.05 26.24
CA VAL A 138 7.71 2.07 27.17
C VAL A 138 7.79 3.44 26.49
N VAL A 139 8.38 3.52 25.29
CA VAL A 139 8.49 4.78 24.56
C VAL A 139 7.11 5.31 24.20
N SER A 140 6.19 4.45 23.75
CA SER A 140 4.81 4.86 23.44
C SER A 140 4.05 5.33 24.68
N PHE A 141 4.30 4.71 25.84
CA PHE A 141 3.77 5.15 27.11
C PHE A 141 4.30 6.53 27.50
N VAL A 142 5.63 6.70 27.53
CA VAL A 142 6.28 7.96 27.91
C VAL A 142 5.88 9.09 26.97
N VAL A 143 5.98 8.88 25.65
CA VAL A 143 5.62 9.90 24.65
C VAL A 143 4.13 10.20 24.69
N GLY A 144 3.28 9.17 24.80
CA GLY A 144 1.84 9.35 24.89
C GLY A 144 1.42 10.12 26.15
N TRP A 145 2.04 9.81 27.29
CA TRP A 145 1.82 10.51 28.55
C TRP A 145 2.27 11.97 28.50
N LEU A 146 3.48 12.23 27.99
CA LEU A 146 4.05 13.58 27.95
C LEU A 146 3.42 14.47 26.89
N LYS A 147 3.15 13.94 25.70
CA LYS A 147 2.71 14.73 24.54
C LYS A 147 1.19 14.76 24.38
N TRP A 148 0.49 13.69 24.79
CA TRP A 148 -0.94 13.53 24.57
C TRP A 148 -1.69 12.94 25.77
N PRO A 149 -1.62 13.54 26.98
CA PRO A 149 -2.23 13.00 28.20
C PRO A 149 -3.76 12.81 28.08
N GLY A 150 -4.43 13.66 27.30
CA GLY A 150 -5.88 13.54 27.04
C GLY A 150 -6.29 12.55 25.95
N ARG A 151 -5.34 11.84 25.32
CA ARG A 151 -5.61 10.90 24.21
C ARG A 151 -4.94 9.54 24.44
N PRO A 152 -5.39 8.76 25.44
CA PRO A 152 -4.74 7.50 25.83
C PRO A 152 -4.74 6.45 24.71
N ARG A 153 -5.64 6.56 23.73
CA ARG A 153 -5.73 5.65 22.57
C ARG A 153 -4.41 5.45 21.81
N TYR A 154 -3.55 6.47 21.70
CA TYR A 154 -2.24 6.32 21.03
C TYR A 154 -1.25 5.53 21.88
N THR A 155 -1.26 5.75 23.20
CA THR A 155 -0.50 4.96 24.16
C THR A 155 -0.94 3.49 24.12
N SER A 156 -2.25 3.24 24.14
CA SER A 156 -2.80 1.89 24.04
C SER A 156 -2.39 1.20 22.74
N LEU A 157 -2.37 1.92 21.62
CA LEU A 157 -1.93 1.37 20.32
C LEU A 157 -0.45 0.99 20.38
N GLY A 158 0.40 1.87 20.89
CA GLY A 158 1.84 1.58 21.02
C GLY A 158 2.14 0.42 21.98
N ILE A 159 1.40 0.30 23.08
CA ILE A 159 1.52 -0.85 23.99
C ILE A 159 1.07 -2.14 23.31
N LEU A 160 -0.07 -2.13 22.62
CA LEU A 160 -0.59 -3.29 21.90
C LEU A 160 0.38 -3.77 20.81
N ILE A 161 0.94 -2.83 20.07
CA ILE A 161 1.98 -3.06 19.07
C ILE A 161 3.26 -3.61 19.71
N GLY A 162 3.72 -3.05 20.83
CA GLY A 162 4.87 -3.57 21.56
C GLY A 162 4.64 -5.00 22.05
N LEU A 163 3.42 -5.29 22.52
CA LEU A 163 3.00 -6.63 22.93
C LEU A 163 2.95 -7.60 21.74
N TRP A 164 2.52 -7.15 20.56
CA TRP A 164 2.58 -7.95 19.33
C TRP A 164 4.00 -8.43 19.03
N VAL A 165 4.99 -7.53 19.13
CA VAL A 165 6.40 -7.87 18.88
C VAL A 165 6.96 -8.81 19.97
N ALA A 166 6.62 -8.57 21.24
CA ALA A 166 7.11 -9.37 22.37
C ALA A 166 6.37 -10.71 22.56
N TYR A 167 5.18 -10.88 22.01
CA TYR A 167 4.32 -12.03 22.30
C TYR A 167 4.97 -13.41 22.06
N PRO A 168 5.67 -13.65 20.92
CA PRO A 168 6.30 -14.96 20.68
C PRO A 168 7.38 -15.33 21.71
N THR A 169 7.94 -14.34 22.40
CA THR A 169 8.99 -14.53 23.40
C THR A 169 8.42 -14.66 24.81
N LEU A 170 7.31 -13.99 25.09
CA LEU A 170 6.57 -14.10 26.36
C LEU A 170 5.87 -15.46 26.50
N ILE A 171 5.36 -16.01 25.40
CA ILE A 171 4.74 -17.33 25.36
C ILE A 171 5.50 -18.19 24.36
N PRO A 172 6.60 -18.84 24.77
CA PRO A 172 7.41 -19.64 23.87
C PRO A 172 6.77 -21.00 23.57
N GLY A 173 7.18 -21.58 22.45
CA GLY A 173 6.84 -22.96 22.07
C GLY A 173 5.51 -23.10 21.31
N PRO A 174 5.03 -24.35 21.11
CA PRO A 174 3.85 -24.64 20.29
C PRO A 174 2.56 -24.03 20.84
N ALA A 175 2.50 -23.77 22.15
CA ALA A 175 1.37 -23.10 22.78
C ALA A 175 1.20 -21.65 22.31
N SER A 176 2.26 -21.01 21.80
CA SER A 176 2.22 -19.63 21.31
C SER A 176 1.20 -19.44 20.19
N THR A 177 1.09 -20.42 19.29
CA THR A 177 0.31 -20.29 18.05
C THR A 177 -1.18 -20.56 18.23
N THR A 178 -1.58 -21.17 19.34
CA THR A 178 -2.98 -21.51 19.64
C THR A 178 -3.54 -20.77 20.85
N ASN A 179 -2.72 -19.98 21.54
CA ASN A 179 -3.13 -19.28 22.74
C ASN A 179 -4.10 -18.13 22.42
N PRO A 180 -5.23 -18.02 23.15
CA PRO A 180 -6.26 -17.01 22.92
C PRO A 180 -5.73 -15.57 22.99
N LEU A 181 -4.68 -15.32 23.79
CA LEU A 181 -4.07 -14.01 23.94
C LEU A 181 -3.49 -13.52 22.60
N GLY A 182 -2.89 -14.41 21.80
CA GLY A 182 -2.40 -14.07 20.47
C GLY A 182 -3.53 -13.62 19.53
N TYR A 183 -4.67 -14.32 19.54
CA TYR A 183 -5.85 -13.92 18.74
C TYR A 183 -6.39 -12.57 19.20
N VAL A 184 -6.44 -12.32 20.52
CA VAL A 184 -6.89 -11.04 21.07
C VAL A 184 -5.96 -9.91 20.62
N ILE A 185 -4.63 -10.08 20.66
CA ILE A 185 -3.69 -9.07 20.16
C ILE A 185 -3.94 -8.80 18.67
N VAL A 186 -4.09 -9.86 17.87
CA VAL A 186 -4.30 -9.76 16.43
C VAL A 186 -5.58 -9.00 16.10
N LEU A 187 -6.69 -9.31 16.76
CA LEU A 187 -7.99 -8.69 16.51
C LEU A 187 -8.16 -7.32 17.19
N ALA A 188 -7.53 -7.08 18.33
CA ALA A 188 -7.58 -5.78 19.01
C ALA A 188 -6.90 -4.68 18.19
N THR A 189 -5.90 -5.04 17.38
CA THR A 189 -5.12 -4.09 16.57
C THR A 189 -5.98 -3.37 15.52
N PRO A 190 -6.66 -4.04 14.58
CA PRO A 190 -7.54 -3.38 13.62
C PRO A 190 -8.72 -2.66 14.29
N VAL A 191 -9.23 -3.19 15.41
CA VAL A 191 -10.31 -2.54 16.17
C VAL A 191 -9.84 -1.21 16.76
N LEU A 192 -8.67 -1.18 17.38
CA LEU A 192 -8.11 0.03 17.96
C LEU A 192 -7.70 1.05 16.88
N LEU A 193 -7.15 0.58 15.77
CA LEU A 193 -6.88 1.40 14.58
C LEU A 193 -8.17 2.03 14.07
N GLY A 194 -9.21 1.23 13.84
CA GLY A 194 -10.52 1.70 13.42
C GLY A 194 -11.11 2.73 14.39
N TYR A 195 -10.97 2.50 15.70
CA TYR A 195 -11.39 3.44 16.73
C TYR A 195 -10.63 4.77 16.67
N ILE A 196 -9.30 4.74 16.48
CA ILE A 196 -8.49 5.96 16.34
C ILE A 196 -8.90 6.72 15.08
N VAL A 197 -9.01 6.03 13.95
CA VAL A 197 -9.43 6.63 12.67
C VAL A 197 -10.82 7.24 12.79
N TRP A 198 -11.77 6.54 13.42
CA TRP A 198 -13.10 7.04 13.67
C TRP A 198 -13.09 8.27 14.59
N LYS A 199 -12.31 8.25 15.68
CA LYS A 199 -12.38 9.35 16.66
C LYS A 199 -11.59 10.59 16.26
N ASP A 200 -10.51 10.44 15.49
CA ASP A 200 -9.60 11.54 15.13
C ASP A 200 -9.66 12.00 13.69
N ALA A 201 -10.07 11.14 12.77
CA ALA A 201 -9.97 11.38 11.32
C ALA A 201 -11.33 11.33 10.59
N GLN A 202 -12.42 11.02 11.29
CA GLN A 202 -13.74 10.81 10.68
C GLN A 202 -14.23 12.00 9.85
N ASP A 203 -14.10 13.23 10.35
CA ASP A 203 -14.63 14.40 9.62
C ASP A 203 -13.86 14.65 8.33
N GLY A 204 -12.52 14.60 8.37
CA GLY A 204 -11.69 14.75 7.18
C GLY A 204 -11.90 13.62 6.16
N ILE A 205 -12.03 12.38 6.63
CA ILE A 205 -12.32 11.22 5.77
C ILE A 205 -13.71 11.36 5.15
N ARG A 206 -14.73 11.76 5.93
CA ARG A 206 -16.10 11.92 5.43
C ARG A 206 -16.15 12.96 4.31
N VAL A 207 -15.46 14.09 4.47
CA VAL A 207 -15.36 15.13 3.43
C VAL A 207 -14.70 14.58 2.17
N ALA A 208 -13.55 13.90 2.29
CA ALA A 208 -12.85 13.35 1.13
C ALA A 208 -13.65 12.23 0.43
N LEU A 209 -14.36 11.38 1.18
CA LEU A 209 -15.19 10.31 0.63
C LEU A 209 -16.50 10.80 0.01
N HIS A 210 -16.92 12.04 0.31
CA HIS A 210 -18.05 12.68 -0.37
C HIS A 210 -17.70 13.01 -1.84
N ASP A 211 -16.42 13.21 -2.15
CA ASP A 211 -15.96 13.31 -3.52
C ASP A 211 -15.90 11.92 -4.19
N ALA A 212 -16.79 11.70 -5.16
CA ALA A 212 -16.89 10.44 -5.90
C ALA A 212 -15.58 10.01 -6.59
N THR A 213 -14.77 10.95 -7.09
CA THR A 213 -13.50 10.60 -7.77
C THR A 213 -12.45 10.16 -6.76
N ALA A 214 -12.31 10.92 -5.67
CA ALA A 214 -11.37 10.58 -4.59
C ALA A 214 -11.73 9.26 -3.92
N ARG A 215 -13.03 9.02 -3.67
CA ARG A 215 -13.54 7.75 -3.16
C ARG A 215 -13.22 6.58 -4.08
N ARG A 216 -13.51 6.70 -5.39
CA ARG A 216 -13.21 5.64 -6.36
C ARG A 216 -11.71 5.36 -6.45
N PHE A 217 -10.89 6.39 -6.44
CA PHE A 217 -9.43 6.25 -6.44
C PHE A 217 -8.94 5.52 -5.20
N GLY A 218 -9.38 5.91 -4.00
CA GLY A 218 -9.02 5.25 -2.75
C GLY A 218 -9.46 3.80 -2.67
N ILE A 219 -10.70 3.49 -3.07
CA ILE A 219 -11.21 2.11 -3.16
C ILE A 219 -10.37 1.30 -4.14
N GLY A 220 -10.07 1.87 -5.31
CA GLY A 220 -9.26 1.21 -6.33
C GLY A 220 -7.85 0.89 -5.83
N VAL A 221 -7.17 1.85 -5.21
CA VAL A 221 -5.81 1.65 -4.66
C VAL A 221 -5.82 0.62 -3.54
N GLY A 222 -6.81 0.67 -2.63
CA GLY A 222 -6.96 -0.34 -1.57
C GLY A 222 -7.19 -1.74 -2.14
N PHE A 223 -8.02 -1.87 -3.19
CA PHE A 223 -8.25 -3.15 -3.86
C PHE A 223 -7.00 -3.68 -4.57
N LEU A 224 -6.30 -2.84 -5.34
CA LEU A 224 -5.03 -3.21 -5.98
C LEU A 224 -4.03 -3.70 -4.94
N LEU A 225 -3.94 -3.02 -3.80
CA LEU A 225 -3.03 -3.41 -2.73
C LEU A 225 -3.44 -4.72 -2.05
N ALA A 226 -4.74 -4.96 -1.83
CA ALA A 226 -5.22 -6.23 -1.30
C ALA A 226 -4.91 -7.40 -2.24
N MET A 227 -5.11 -7.20 -3.55
CA MET A 227 -4.78 -8.18 -4.58
C MET A 227 -3.27 -8.44 -4.61
N TYR A 228 -2.46 -7.37 -4.58
CA TYR A 228 -1.00 -7.45 -4.49
C TYR A 228 -0.52 -8.26 -3.31
N PHE A 229 -1.01 -7.94 -2.10
CA PHE A 229 -0.64 -8.68 -0.90
C PHE A 229 -1.05 -10.14 -0.94
N SER A 230 -2.25 -10.43 -1.45
CA SER A 230 -2.72 -11.81 -1.58
C SER A 230 -1.84 -12.59 -2.56
N ALA A 231 -1.41 -11.96 -3.65
CA ALA A 231 -0.53 -12.60 -4.62
C ALA A 231 0.85 -12.92 -4.05
N LEU A 232 1.50 -11.93 -3.44
CA LEU A 232 2.85 -12.10 -2.90
C LEU A 232 2.95 -13.03 -1.70
N SER A 233 1.87 -13.15 -0.94
CA SER A 233 1.81 -14.09 0.17
C SER A 233 1.54 -15.53 -0.29
N GLY A 234 1.40 -15.76 -1.61
CA GLY A 234 1.05 -17.07 -2.17
C GLY A 234 -0.43 -17.42 -2.01
N TYR A 235 -1.25 -16.55 -1.42
CA TYR A 235 -2.70 -16.77 -1.26
C TYR A 235 -3.48 -16.54 -2.57
N LEU A 236 -2.81 -16.05 -3.62
CA LEU A 236 -3.37 -15.89 -4.96
C LEU A 236 -2.26 -16.12 -5.99
N THR A 237 -2.19 -17.29 -6.62
CA THR A 237 -1.19 -17.52 -7.69
C THR A 237 -1.82 -18.13 -8.94
N PHE A 238 -1.26 -17.73 -10.08
CA PHE A 238 -1.55 -18.27 -11.41
C PHE A 238 -0.44 -19.18 -11.94
N PHE A 239 0.64 -19.34 -11.15
CA PHE A 239 1.81 -20.13 -11.49
C PHE A 239 1.85 -21.33 -10.55
N PRO A 240 1.40 -22.52 -11.02
CA PRO A 240 1.36 -23.71 -10.19
C PRO A 240 2.78 -24.21 -9.93
N SER A 241 3.08 -24.55 -8.68
CA SER A 241 4.37 -25.11 -8.29
C SER A 241 4.52 -26.55 -8.79
N GLU A 242 5.76 -27.00 -9.00
CA GLU A 242 6.06 -28.40 -9.36
C GLU A 242 5.44 -29.36 -8.34
N GLY A 243 4.64 -30.32 -8.80
CA GLY A 243 3.89 -31.26 -7.94
C GLY A 243 2.46 -30.85 -7.59
N SER A 244 1.92 -29.78 -8.19
CA SER A 244 0.53 -29.35 -7.99
C SER A 244 -0.49 -30.46 -8.37
N PRO A 245 -1.58 -30.62 -7.60
CA PRO A 245 -2.58 -31.68 -7.84
C PRO A 245 -3.26 -31.56 -9.21
N HIS A 246 -3.55 -32.67 -9.88
CA HIS A 246 -4.25 -32.66 -11.17
C HIS A 246 -5.79 -32.56 -11.06
N HIS A 247 -6.34 -32.55 -9.85
CA HIS A 247 -7.77 -32.47 -9.58
C HIS A 247 -8.10 -31.26 -8.70
N THR A 248 -9.34 -30.79 -8.77
CA THR A 248 -9.80 -29.69 -7.91
C THR A 248 -9.74 -30.13 -6.46
N ILE A 249 -8.96 -29.41 -5.65
CA ILE A 249 -8.87 -29.65 -4.20
C ILE A 249 -9.45 -28.46 -3.48
N VAL A 250 -10.36 -28.74 -2.53
CA VAL A 250 -10.84 -27.80 -1.54
C VAL A 250 -10.48 -28.39 -0.18
N SER A 251 -9.52 -27.78 0.51
CA SER A 251 -9.05 -28.23 1.82
C SER A 251 -9.13 -27.08 2.82
N ILE A 252 -9.28 -27.43 4.10
CA ILE A 252 -9.13 -26.49 5.20
C ILE A 252 -7.86 -26.89 5.94
N GLU A 253 -6.81 -26.09 5.77
CA GLU A 253 -5.53 -26.29 6.43
C GLU A 253 -5.31 -25.23 7.51
N THR A 254 -4.51 -25.58 8.52
CA THR A 254 -4.19 -24.64 9.61
C THR A 254 -2.84 -24.00 9.32
N VAL A 255 -2.87 -22.75 8.87
CA VAL A 255 -1.66 -22.01 8.51
C VAL A 255 -1.32 -21.05 9.64
N GLN A 256 -0.05 -21.01 10.05
CA GLN A 256 0.42 -20.00 10.99
C GLN A 256 0.56 -18.67 10.26
N TYR A 257 -0.18 -17.65 10.70
CA TYR A 257 -0.10 -16.30 10.17
C TYR A 257 0.13 -15.29 11.29
N GLN A 258 1.23 -14.54 11.20
CA GLN A 258 1.70 -13.61 12.24
C GLN A 258 2.00 -14.32 13.57
N LEU A 259 1.08 -14.23 14.53
CA LEU A 259 1.24 -14.71 15.91
C LEU A 259 0.53 -16.04 16.18
N VAL A 260 -0.54 -16.33 15.44
CA VAL A 260 -1.43 -17.46 15.71
C VAL A 260 -1.78 -18.23 14.45
N GLN A 261 -2.26 -19.44 14.65
CA GLN A 261 -2.76 -20.31 13.60
C GLN A 261 -4.17 -19.89 13.20
N TRP A 262 -4.47 -19.94 11.91
CA TRP A 262 -5.81 -19.67 11.41
C TRP A 262 -6.25 -20.84 10.52
N PRO A 263 -7.53 -21.21 10.57
CA PRO A 263 -8.10 -22.05 9.52
C PRO A 263 -8.07 -21.28 8.21
N THR A 264 -7.47 -21.90 7.20
CA THR A 264 -7.29 -21.37 5.86
C THR A 264 -8.03 -22.28 4.90
N LEU A 265 -8.96 -21.69 4.13
CA LEU A 265 -9.59 -22.37 3.02
C LEU A 265 -8.66 -22.28 1.83
N GLU A 266 -8.22 -23.42 1.31
CA GLU A 266 -7.39 -23.54 0.11
C GLU A 266 -8.24 -24.12 -1.01
N VAL A 267 -8.26 -23.44 -2.15
CA VAL A 267 -8.96 -23.87 -3.35
C VAL A 267 -7.96 -23.90 -4.50
N PHE A 268 -7.68 -25.09 -5.00
CA PHE A 268 -6.87 -25.30 -6.18
C PHE A 268 -7.75 -25.72 -7.35
N LEU A 269 -7.74 -24.92 -8.43
CA LEU A 269 -8.40 -25.23 -9.68
C LEU A 269 -7.32 -25.66 -10.69
N PRO A 270 -7.27 -26.92 -11.15
CA PRO A 270 -6.30 -27.35 -12.17
C PRO A 270 -6.68 -26.88 -13.57
N GLN A 271 -7.97 -26.67 -13.86
CA GLN A 271 -8.46 -26.33 -15.21
C GLN A 271 -8.09 -24.91 -15.64
N VAL A 272 -7.98 -24.00 -14.67
CA VAL A 272 -7.38 -22.68 -14.80
C VAL A 272 -6.34 -22.67 -13.72
N PRO A 273 -5.02 -22.70 -14.01
CA PRO A 273 -3.96 -22.95 -13.02
C PRO A 273 -3.95 -21.87 -11.94
N PHE A 274 -4.88 -21.97 -11.01
CA PHE A 274 -5.32 -20.91 -10.12
C PHE A 274 -5.44 -21.49 -8.74
N PHE A 275 -4.64 -20.94 -7.85
CA PHE A 275 -4.67 -21.24 -6.44
C PHE A 275 -5.14 -20.00 -5.69
N VAL A 276 -6.14 -20.19 -4.84
CA VAL A 276 -6.55 -19.17 -3.88
C VAL A 276 -6.60 -19.78 -2.50
N ALA A 277 -5.97 -19.12 -1.56
CA ALA A 277 -6.12 -19.38 -0.14
C ALA A 277 -6.78 -18.18 0.51
N VAL A 278 -7.64 -18.42 1.50
CA VAL A 278 -8.27 -17.36 2.30
C VAL A 278 -8.29 -17.77 3.76
N SER A 279 -7.71 -16.94 4.62
CA SER A 279 -7.74 -17.13 6.07
C SER A 279 -8.27 -15.88 6.76
N ILE A 280 -8.86 -16.03 7.94
CA ILE A 280 -9.34 -14.88 8.71
C ILE A 280 -8.16 -13.96 9.06
N GLY A 281 -6.99 -14.55 9.38
CA GLY A 281 -5.77 -13.79 9.66
C GLY A 281 -5.31 -12.94 8.48
N SER A 282 -5.33 -13.49 7.26
CA SER A 282 -4.96 -12.74 6.05
C SER A 282 -5.97 -11.64 5.76
N VAL A 283 -7.28 -11.92 5.85
CA VAL A 283 -8.34 -10.91 5.67
C VAL A 283 -8.20 -9.75 6.64
N VAL A 284 -7.90 -10.04 7.91
CA VAL A 284 -7.73 -8.99 8.94
C VAL A 284 -6.52 -8.11 8.63
N LEU A 285 -5.36 -8.70 8.31
CA LEU A 285 -4.14 -7.94 8.09
C LEU A 285 -4.13 -7.22 6.75
N VAL A 286 -4.39 -7.96 5.67
CA VAL A 286 -4.49 -7.39 4.31
C VAL A 286 -5.61 -6.37 4.26
N GLY A 287 -6.77 -6.67 4.84
CA GLY A 287 -7.89 -5.74 4.90
C GLY A 287 -7.57 -4.46 5.65
N SER A 288 -6.92 -4.54 6.82
CA SER A 288 -6.57 -3.35 7.61
C SER A 288 -5.52 -2.47 6.92
N LEU A 289 -4.44 -3.06 6.39
CA LEU A 289 -3.42 -2.32 5.64
C LEU A 289 -3.99 -1.71 4.36
N SER A 290 -4.72 -2.49 3.55
CA SER A 290 -5.34 -2.00 2.31
C SER A 290 -6.38 -0.92 2.57
N THR A 291 -7.14 -1.01 3.66
CA THR A 291 -8.07 0.05 4.06
C THR A 291 -7.32 1.32 4.46
N LEU A 292 -6.27 1.23 5.28
CA LEU A 292 -5.47 2.39 5.67
C LEU A 292 -4.81 3.06 4.46
N VAL A 293 -4.22 2.29 3.54
CA VAL A 293 -3.61 2.83 2.33
C VAL A 293 -4.67 3.43 1.39
N GLY A 294 -5.80 2.75 1.21
CA GLY A 294 -6.92 3.27 0.41
C GLY A 294 -7.50 4.57 0.95
N LEU A 295 -7.63 4.71 2.27
CA LEU A 295 -8.08 5.96 2.91
C LEU A 295 -7.06 7.09 2.74
N ASN A 296 -5.76 6.81 2.89
CA ASN A 296 -4.72 7.79 2.61
C ASN A 296 -4.71 8.21 1.13
N ALA A 297 -4.88 7.26 0.21
CA ALA A 297 -4.98 7.53 -1.22
C ALA A 297 -6.22 8.38 -1.57
N ALA A 298 -7.36 8.16 -0.92
CA ALA A 298 -8.54 9.01 -1.07
C ALA A 298 -8.29 10.45 -0.63
N LEU A 299 -7.61 10.65 0.52
CA LEU A 299 -7.25 12.00 0.99
C LEU A 299 -6.30 12.70 0.03
N ILE A 300 -5.27 12.01 -0.48
CA ILE A 300 -4.33 12.55 -1.47
C ILE A 300 -5.08 12.94 -2.75
N ALA A 301 -5.98 12.08 -3.24
CA ALA A 301 -6.77 12.37 -4.43
C ALA A 301 -7.69 13.58 -4.25
N TYR A 302 -8.30 13.72 -3.08
CA TYR A 302 -9.10 14.88 -2.71
C TYR A 302 -8.25 16.16 -2.68
N GLN A 303 -7.08 16.12 -2.04
CA GLN A 303 -6.15 17.26 -1.99
C GLN A 303 -5.67 17.68 -3.38
N TRP A 304 -5.30 16.72 -4.24
CA TRP A 304 -4.91 16.96 -5.63
C TRP A 304 -5.98 17.67 -6.46
N ARG A 305 -7.25 17.39 -6.18
CA ARG A 305 -8.38 17.99 -6.90
C ARG A 305 -8.78 19.37 -6.38
N SER A 306 -8.52 19.64 -5.11
CA SER A 306 -8.99 20.87 -4.46
C SER A 306 -8.17 22.14 -4.78
N GLU A 307 -7.17 22.08 -5.69
CA GLU A 307 -6.17 23.15 -5.96
C GLU A 307 -5.39 23.66 -4.73
N ARG A 308 -5.65 23.12 -3.53
CA ARG A 308 -4.97 23.40 -2.25
C ARG A 308 -3.57 22.75 -2.18
N VAL A 309 -2.91 22.63 -3.33
CA VAL A 309 -1.64 21.93 -3.56
C VAL A 309 -0.44 22.84 -3.29
N ALA A 310 -0.60 24.17 -3.34
CA ALA A 310 0.50 25.11 -3.18
C ALA A 310 1.17 25.09 -1.78
N ILE A 311 0.49 24.59 -0.74
CA ILE A 311 0.98 24.59 0.65
C ILE A 311 1.41 23.18 1.13
N ALA A 312 1.05 22.11 0.41
CA ALA A 312 1.23 20.70 0.81
C ALA A 312 2.45 20.00 0.16
N GLY A 313 3.30 20.73 -0.57
CA GLY A 313 4.39 20.16 -1.38
C GLY A 313 5.43 19.30 -0.63
N THR A 314 5.53 19.42 0.70
CA THR A 314 6.46 18.64 1.54
C THR A 314 5.83 17.41 2.19
N THR A 315 4.51 17.39 2.37
CA THR A 315 3.76 16.31 3.07
C THR A 315 3.26 15.23 2.11
N GLU A 316 2.96 15.59 0.87
CA GLU A 316 2.55 14.66 -0.19
C GLU A 316 3.66 13.67 -0.57
N GLY A 317 4.92 14.13 -0.55
CA GLY A 317 6.09 13.29 -0.82
C GLY A 317 6.37 12.25 0.26
N THR A 318 6.11 12.56 1.53
CA THR A 318 6.34 11.64 2.66
C THR A 318 5.17 10.68 2.87
N ALA A 319 3.93 11.11 2.68
CA ALA A 319 2.75 10.24 2.78
C ALA A 319 2.66 9.23 1.61
N GLY A 320 3.01 9.64 0.39
CA GLY A 320 3.03 8.75 -0.77
C GLY A 320 4.19 7.75 -0.77
N THR A 321 5.40 8.18 -0.38
CA THR A 321 6.55 7.26 -0.25
C THR A 321 6.38 6.31 0.92
N SER A 322 5.79 6.76 2.03
CA SER A 322 5.43 5.86 3.14
C SER A 322 4.35 4.86 2.76
N ALA A 323 3.37 5.21 1.93
CA ALA A 323 2.37 4.26 1.38
C ALA A 323 3.02 3.11 0.62
N ILE A 324 4.02 3.42 -0.21
CA ILE A 324 4.74 2.44 -1.00
C ILE A 324 5.69 1.62 -0.13
N VAL A 325 6.52 2.27 0.70
CA VAL A 325 7.49 1.60 1.58
C VAL A 325 6.79 0.76 2.65
N GLY A 326 5.71 1.28 3.25
CA GLY A 326 4.93 0.59 4.26
C GLY A 326 4.01 -0.49 3.69
N SER A 327 3.69 -0.44 2.40
CA SER A 327 3.06 -1.58 1.72
C SER A 327 4.04 -2.73 1.55
N CYS A 328 5.32 -2.46 1.24
CA CYS A 328 6.34 -3.52 1.20
C CYS A 328 6.72 -4.07 2.60
N ALA A 329 6.09 -3.57 3.67
CA ALA A 329 6.56 -3.73 5.04
C ALA A 329 5.89 -4.80 5.90
N CYS A 330 4.87 -5.46 5.38
CA CYS A 330 4.23 -6.63 5.99
C CYS A 330 5.15 -7.85 6.17
N GLY A 331 6.42 -7.79 5.72
CA GLY A 331 7.31 -8.95 5.57
C GLY A 331 7.02 -9.81 4.34
N CYS A 332 5.80 -9.71 3.81
CA CYS A 332 5.34 -10.46 2.66
C CYS A 332 5.98 -10.04 1.32
N CYS A 333 6.69 -8.91 1.28
CA CYS A 333 7.47 -8.47 0.11
C CYS A 333 8.98 -8.74 0.24
N GLY A 334 9.42 -9.40 1.32
CA GLY A 334 10.81 -9.79 1.54
C GLY A 334 11.45 -10.53 0.35
N PRO A 335 10.74 -11.49 -0.29
CA PRO A 335 11.21 -12.13 -1.51
C PRO A 335 11.46 -11.16 -2.66
N ILE A 336 10.58 -10.18 -2.92
CA ILE A 336 10.78 -9.19 -3.99
C ILE A 336 11.97 -8.28 -3.70
N VAL A 337 12.11 -7.78 -2.47
CA VAL A 337 13.25 -6.92 -2.10
C VAL A 337 14.54 -7.70 -2.28
N ALA A 338 14.57 -8.97 -1.86
CA ALA A 338 15.70 -9.84 -2.08
C ALA A 338 15.98 -10.04 -3.58
N GLN A 339 14.98 -10.32 -4.41
CA GLN A 339 15.12 -10.49 -5.87
C GLN A 339 15.65 -9.22 -6.57
N VAL A 340 15.15 -8.03 -6.21
CA VAL A 340 15.66 -6.75 -6.74
C VAL A 340 17.11 -6.55 -6.31
N VAL A 341 17.46 -6.89 -5.07
CA VAL A 341 18.83 -6.82 -4.57
C VAL A 341 19.73 -7.85 -5.26
N VAL A 342 19.24 -9.06 -5.58
CA VAL A 342 19.99 -10.03 -6.41
C VAL A 342 20.34 -9.40 -7.74
N LEU A 343 19.36 -8.75 -8.38
CA LEU A 343 19.51 -8.16 -9.71
C LEU A 343 20.49 -6.96 -9.72
N VAL A 344 20.48 -6.14 -8.66
CA VAL A 344 21.25 -4.88 -8.60
C VAL A 344 22.60 -5.03 -7.90
N ALA A 345 22.65 -5.81 -6.82
CA ALA A 345 23.79 -5.90 -5.90
C ALA A 345 24.37 -7.33 -5.80
N GLY A 346 23.74 -8.30 -6.46
CA GLY A 346 24.20 -9.69 -6.52
C GLY A 346 23.73 -10.57 -5.35
N PRO A 347 23.85 -11.91 -5.48
CA PRO A 347 23.35 -12.87 -4.49
C PRO A 347 23.96 -12.73 -3.09
N SER A 348 25.21 -12.26 -2.99
CA SER A 348 25.95 -12.14 -1.73
C SER A 348 25.36 -11.10 -0.76
N ILE A 349 24.70 -10.07 -1.28
CA ILE A 349 24.00 -9.04 -0.49
C ILE A 349 22.52 -9.39 -0.32
N ALA A 350 21.94 -10.06 -1.31
CA ALA A 350 20.54 -10.47 -1.28
C ALA A 350 20.24 -11.58 -0.27
N ALA A 351 21.14 -12.55 -0.08
CA ALA A 351 20.90 -13.68 0.82
C ALA A 351 20.71 -13.26 2.30
N PRO A 352 21.53 -12.35 2.87
CA PRO A 352 21.26 -11.82 4.20
C PRO A 352 19.96 -11.03 4.30
N LEU A 353 19.64 -10.20 3.29
CA LEU A 353 18.42 -9.40 3.25
C LEU A 353 17.17 -10.27 3.13
N TYR A 354 17.23 -11.34 2.34
CA TYR A 354 16.19 -12.37 2.25
C TYR A 354 15.84 -12.91 3.64
N TRP A 355 16.84 -13.37 4.40
CA TRP A 355 16.60 -13.94 5.73
C TRP A 355 16.09 -12.94 6.77
N VAL A 356 16.47 -11.66 6.65
CA VAL A 356 15.98 -10.59 7.55
C VAL A 356 14.48 -10.37 7.40
N PHE A 357 13.92 -10.52 6.19
CA PHE A 357 12.51 -10.24 5.91
C PHE A 357 11.63 -11.49 5.80
N VAL A 358 12.17 -12.61 5.29
CA VAL A 358 11.41 -13.85 5.06
C VAL A 358 11.19 -14.65 6.34
N ASP A 359 12.10 -14.58 7.31
CA ASP A 359 11.88 -15.26 8.57
C ASP A 359 10.80 -14.51 9.36
N SER A 360 9.61 -15.10 9.48
CA SER A 360 8.48 -14.53 10.24
C SER A 360 8.78 -14.38 11.74
N LYS A 361 9.84 -15.03 12.24
CA LYS A 361 10.35 -14.85 13.60
C LYS A 361 11.38 -13.72 13.71
N SER A 362 11.74 -13.07 12.60
CA SER A 362 12.67 -11.94 12.59
C SER A 362 12.04 -10.73 13.28
N PRO A 363 12.72 -10.12 14.27
CA PRO A 363 12.24 -8.90 14.93
C PRO A 363 12.18 -7.71 13.97
N PHE A 364 12.95 -7.73 12.87
CA PHE A 364 12.97 -6.67 11.87
C PHE A 364 11.69 -6.61 11.04
N THR A 365 11.18 -7.77 10.62
CA THR A 365 9.91 -7.86 9.91
C THR A 365 8.77 -7.31 10.76
N MET A 366 8.73 -7.70 12.05
CA MET A 366 7.74 -7.19 13.00
C MET A 366 7.88 -5.68 13.20
N LEU A 367 9.10 -5.17 13.43
CA LEU A 367 9.37 -3.74 13.55
C LEU A 367 8.90 -2.92 12.35
N PHE A 368 9.09 -3.46 11.16
CA PHE A 368 8.77 -2.77 9.92
C PHE A 368 7.26 -2.73 9.68
N LEU A 369 6.53 -3.81 10.00
CA LEU A 369 5.07 -3.83 10.05
C LEU A 369 4.54 -2.79 11.04
N VAL A 370 5.10 -2.76 12.25
CA VAL A 370 4.75 -1.80 13.30
C VAL A 370 4.98 -0.35 12.84
N ALA A 371 6.15 -0.06 12.28
CA ALA A 371 6.49 1.27 11.79
C ALA A 371 5.50 1.73 10.72
N SER A 372 5.08 0.81 9.85
CA SER A 372 4.15 1.10 8.75
C SER A 372 2.74 1.38 9.24
N ILE A 373 2.21 0.58 10.18
CA ILE A 373 0.92 0.85 10.82
C ILE A 373 0.94 2.22 11.51
N GLY A 374 2.02 2.52 12.25
CA GLY A 374 2.18 3.81 12.93
C GLY A 374 2.25 4.99 11.94
N LEU A 375 3.00 4.83 10.85
CA LEU A 375 3.18 5.84 9.82
C LEU A 375 1.89 6.10 9.04
N PHE A 376 1.12 5.06 8.70
CA PHE A 376 -0.17 5.21 8.02
C PHE A 376 -1.25 5.82 8.90
N THR A 377 -1.31 5.40 10.16
CA THR A 377 -2.29 5.95 11.11
C THR A 377 -1.95 7.40 11.43
N GLY A 378 -0.67 7.69 11.68
CA GLY A 378 -0.18 9.03 11.96
C GLY A 378 -0.35 9.97 10.76
N GLY A 379 0.00 9.50 9.55
CA GLY A 379 -0.19 10.23 8.30
C GLY A 379 -1.65 10.57 8.04
N LEU A 380 -2.55 9.60 8.24
CA LEU A 380 -3.99 9.79 8.08
C LEU A 380 -4.53 10.86 9.05
N VAL A 381 -4.25 10.71 10.35
CA VAL A 381 -4.70 11.65 11.40
C VAL A 381 -4.13 13.05 11.18
N TYR A 382 -2.87 13.14 10.75
CA TYR A 382 -2.24 14.42 10.47
C TYR A 382 -2.89 15.10 9.24
N ALA A 383 -3.07 14.35 8.16
CA ALA A 383 -3.69 14.86 6.93
C ALA A 383 -5.13 15.35 7.15
N THR A 384 -5.90 14.69 8.02
CA THR A 384 -7.27 15.13 8.34
C THR A 384 -7.31 16.37 9.22
N LYS A 385 -6.40 16.50 10.21
CA LYS A 385 -6.30 17.72 11.03
C LYS A 385 -5.94 18.94 10.18
N GLN A 386 -4.99 18.75 9.28
CA GLN A 386 -4.62 19.79 8.35
C GLN A 386 -5.83 20.17 7.47
N ALA A 387 -6.62 19.21 7.01
CA ALA A 387 -7.85 19.49 6.26
C ALA A 387 -8.94 20.21 7.08
N SER A 388 -9.08 19.93 8.38
CA SER A 388 -10.07 20.60 9.26
C SER A 388 -9.67 22.03 9.60
N ASP A 389 -8.39 22.30 9.85
CA ASP A 389 -7.90 23.63 10.19
C ASP A 389 -8.04 24.62 9.02
N PHE A 390 -8.04 24.11 7.78
CA PHE A 390 -8.29 24.90 6.57
C PHE A 390 -9.78 25.04 6.19
N GLY A 391 -10.68 24.34 6.88
CA GLY A 391 -12.13 24.41 6.69
C GLY A 391 -12.83 25.38 7.65
N ALA A 392 -12.12 25.87 8.68
CA ALA A 392 -12.64 26.92 9.54
C ALA A 392 -12.73 28.23 8.72
N PRO A 393 -13.90 28.89 8.65
CA PRO A 393 -13.96 30.24 8.11
C PRO A 393 -13.00 31.10 8.93
N VAL A 394 -12.04 31.74 8.27
CA VAL A 394 -11.26 32.82 8.86
C VAL A 394 -12.27 33.89 9.21
N THR A 395 -12.73 33.91 10.46
CA THR A 395 -13.34 35.10 11.04
C THR A 395 -12.21 36.11 11.17
N SER A 396 -11.86 36.76 10.06
CA SER A 396 -11.20 38.05 10.10
C SER A 396 -12.18 38.97 10.80
N SER A 397 -12.07 39.09 12.11
CA SER A 397 -12.60 40.23 12.82
C SER A 397 -11.78 41.43 12.33
N PRO A 398 -12.36 42.41 11.62
CA PRO A 398 -11.71 43.70 11.52
C PRO A 398 -11.80 44.30 12.93
N ALA A 399 -10.72 44.18 13.70
CA ALA A 399 -10.56 45.02 14.88
C ALA A 399 -10.60 46.46 14.38
N ALA A 400 -11.71 47.11 14.69
CA ALA A 400 -11.97 48.49 14.37
C ALA A 400 -10.80 49.37 14.81
N VAL A 401 -10.38 50.21 13.89
CA VAL A 401 -9.74 51.49 14.17
C VAL A 401 -10.57 52.19 15.24
N ASN A 402 -10.04 52.31 16.44
CA ASN A 402 -10.47 53.33 17.39
C ASN A 402 -9.43 54.43 17.30
N ASP A 403 -9.77 55.47 16.55
CA ASP A 403 -9.18 56.79 16.69
C ASP A 403 -9.51 57.30 18.11
N GLY A 404 -8.46 57.64 18.85
CA GLY A 404 -8.51 58.41 20.08
C GLY A 404 -7.51 59.54 19.98
#